data_AF-A0AAP9HBR5-F1
#
_entry.id   AF-A0AAP9HBR5-F1
#
_cell.length_a   1.000
_cell.length_b   1.000
_cell.length_c   1.000
_cell.angle_alpha   90.00
_cell.angle_beta   90.00
_cell.angle_gamma   90.00
#
_symmetry.space_group_name_H-M   'P 1'
#
loop_
_entity.id
_entity.type
_entity.pdbx_description
1 polymer ?
#
loop_
_entity_poly.entity_id
_entity_poly.type
_entity_poly.pdbx_seq_one_letter_code
_entity_poly.pdbx_strand_id
1 'polypeptide(L)'
;MKKIFKEAHDIFLNIMECNKYKFKYLPQSILFKAKEFHNEAQGKNTKFFSEYKRGTIVYVKFGINIGAELSGNHFAIVLDKYDKRSKRTLTVVPLSSKDKKYYQELMPHDNIYFKNSKYHLNKIDTLISEWEIKSKEYFAELNATKKHYSDDFKNYVKKLLLENNGVLTEEIQKNINRYSEELINKALYKLNEGNQNFLEAKEKHFKGIEKYMKYKNKKSYACINMIQTIDKKKLTPVSEFESAGNITISEESMTLIEERIRKIYFTFDK
;
A
#
# COMPACT_ATOMS: atom_id res chain seq x y z
N MET A 1 30.10 -28.45 -10.26
CA MET A 1 28.88 -27.63 -10.08
C MET A 1 28.18 -27.87 -8.74
N LYS A 2 27.69 -29.08 -8.42
CA LYS A 2 27.02 -29.37 -7.12
C LYS A 2 27.88 -29.05 -5.88
N LYS A 3 29.20 -29.33 -5.93
CA LYS A 3 30.15 -29.00 -4.85
C LYS A 3 30.21 -27.51 -4.52
N ILE A 4 30.20 -26.65 -5.55
CA ILE A 4 30.25 -25.18 -5.39
C ILE A 4 28.97 -24.65 -4.72
N PHE A 5 27.80 -25.18 -5.09
CA PHE A 5 26.55 -24.80 -4.44
C PHE A 5 26.49 -25.25 -2.98
N LYS A 6 27.04 -26.42 -2.65
CA LYS A 6 27.15 -26.87 -1.27
C LYS A 6 28.07 -25.96 -0.46
N GLU A 7 29.26 -25.65 -0.99
CA GLU A 7 30.20 -24.73 -0.36
C GLU A 7 29.58 -23.35 -0.10
N ALA A 8 28.88 -22.78 -1.09
CA ALA A 8 28.18 -21.51 -0.93
C ALA A 8 27.08 -21.58 0.14
N HIS A 9 26.33 -22.70 0.18
CA HIS A 9 25.30 -22.92 1.19
C HIS A 9 25.89 -22.94 2.61
N ASP A 10 26.96 -23.71 2.82
CA ASP A 10 27.63 -23.84 4.11
C ASP A 10 28.19 -22.48 4.58
N ILE A 11 28.78 -21.68 3.67
CA ILE A 11 29.24 -20.32 3.97
C ILE A 11 28.08 -19.42 4.40
N PHE A 12 26.93 -19.49 3.71
CA PHE A 12 25.77 -18.69 4.09
C PHE A 12 25.19 -19.09 5.44
N LEU A 13 25.19 -20.38 5.79
CA LEU A 13 24.79 -20.84 7.12
C LEU A 13 25.70 -20.21 8.21
N ASN A 14 27.01 -20.27 8.03
CA ASN A 14 27.96 -19.66 8.98
C ASN A 14 27.78 -18.14 9.12
N ILE A 15 27.44 -17.44 8.03
CA ILE A 15 27.13 -16.00 8.08
C ILE A 15 25.89 -15.71 8.93
N MET A 16 24.88 -16.59 8.90
CA MET A 16 23.66 -16.43 9.68
C MET A 16 23.91 -16.55 11.19
N GLU A 17 24.88 -17.36 11.59
CA GLU A 17 25.30 -17.51 13.00
C GLU A 17 25.99 -16.25 13.54
N CYS A 18 26.63 -15.46 12.68
CA CYS A 18 27.35 -14.24 13.07
C CYS A 18 26.43 -13.10 13.57
N ASN A 19 25.11 -13.21 13.41
CA ASN A 19 24.08 -12.26 13.86
C ASN A 19 24.35 -10.76 13.54
N LYS A 20 25.03 -10.47 12.43
CA LYS A 20 25.30 -9.08 12.01
C LYS A 20 24.06 -8.48 11.34
N TYR A 21 23.68 -7.26 11.74
CA TYR A 21 22.48 -6.58 11.24
C TYR A 21 22.38 -6.52 9.71
N LYS A 22 23.49 -6.29 9.00
CA LYS A 22 23.52 -6.26 7.52
C LYS A 22 22.97 -7.54 6.90
N PHE A 23 23.22 -8.69 7.49
CA PHE A 23 22.84 -10.00 6.96
C PHE A 23 21.51 -10.53 7.50
N LYS A 24 20.80 -9.75 8.33
CA LYS A 24 19.50 -10.12 8.91
C LYS A 24 18.49 -10.64 7.87
N TYR A 25 18.51 -10.07 6.67
CA TYR A 25 17.59 -10.42 5.57
C TYR A 25 18.24 -11.20 4.43
N LEU A 26 19.43 -11.77 4.67
CA LEU A 26 20.16 -12.55 3.68
C LEU A 26 19.38 -13.77 3.16
N PRO A 27 18.73 -14.60 4.00
CA PRO A 27 17.98 -15.75 3.52
C PRO A 27 16.85 -15.35 2.56
N GLN A 28 16.11 -14.29 2.89
CA GLN A 28 15.02 -13.79 2.07
C GLN A 28 15.53 -13.21 0.75
N SER A 29 16.68 -12.51 0.77
CA SER A 29 17.33 -11.96 -0.43
C SER A 29 17.79 -13.08 -1.38
N ILE A 30 18.40 -14.14 -0.84
CA ILE A 30 18.84 -15.30 -1.63
C ILE A 30 17.65 -16.05 -2.19
N LEU A 31 16.64 -16.32 -1.35
CA LEU A 31 15.42 -17.02 -1.77
C LEU A 31 14.68 -16.27 -2.87
N PHE A 32 14.56 -14.94 -2.75
CA PHE A 32 13.97 -14.10 -3.79
C PHE A 32 14.73 -14.27 -5.12
N LYS A 33 16.06 -14.14 -5.10
CA LYS A 33 16.89 -14.28 -6.30
C LYS A 33 16.76 -15.68 -6.93
N ALA A 34 16.77 -16.73 -6.11
CA ALA A 34 16.61 -18.10 -6.57
C ALA A 34 15.25 -18.34 -7.22
N LYS A 35 14.15 -17.83 -6.63
CA LYS A 35 12.80 -17.90 -7.21
C LYS A 35 12.72 -17.16 -8.55
N GLU A 36 13.31 -15.97 -8.64
CA GLU A 36 13.33 -15.23 -9.90
C GLU A 36 14.11 -15.94 -11.00
N PHE A 37 15.29 -16.49 -10.69
CA PHE A 37 16.05 -17.30 -11.65
C PHE A 37 15.30 -18.56 -12.07
N HIS A 38 14.58 -19.21 -11.15
CA HIS A 38 13.75 -20.36 -11.47
C HIS A 38 12.62 -20.00 -12.45
N ASN A 39 11.92 -18.88 -12.20
CA ASN A 39 10.87 -18.38 -13.08
C ASN A 39 11.43 -18.01 -14.46
N GLU A 40 12.60 -17.38 -14.51
CA GLU A 40 13.29 -17.02 -15.75
C GLU A 40 13.66 -18.26 -16.57
N ALA A 41 14.25 -19.28 -15.93
CA ALA A 41 14.60 -20.55 -16.57
C ALA A 41 13.38 -21.31 -17.10
N GLN A 42 12.21 -21.16 -16.45
CA GLN A 42 10.95 -21.76 -16.90
C GLN A 42 10.18 -20.91 -17.92
N GLY A 43 10.70 -19.74 -18.32
CA GLY A 43 10.00 -18.82 -19.22
C GLY A 43 8.75 -18.16 -18.61
N LYS A 44 8.55 -18.25 -17.29
CA LYS A 44 7.39 -17.71 -16.56
C LYS A 44 7.54 -16.22 -16.21
N ASN A 45 8.15 -15.44 -17.11
CA ASN A 45 8.37 -14.03 -16.87
C ASN A 45 7.12 -13.20 -17.16
N THR A 46 6.83 -12.26 -16.26
CA THR A 46 5.85 -11.21 -16.49
C THR A 46 6.28 -10.36 -17.69
N LYS A 47 5.38 -10.21 -18.67
CA LYS A 47 5.66 -9.45 -19.90
C LYS A 47 5.38 -7.95 -19.75
N PHE A 48 4.52 -7.58 -18.80
CA PHE A 48 4.10 -6.21 -18.56
C PHE A 48 4.28 -5.83 -17.10
N PHE A 49 4.73 -4.59 -16.89
CA PHE A 49 4.98 -3.98 -15.60
C PHE A 49 4.26 -2.64 -15.50
N SER A 50 4.08 -2.15 -14.28
CA SER A 50 3.64 -0.78 -14.06
C SER A 50 4.61 0.22 -14.69
N GLU A 51 4.04 1.29 -15.19
CA GLU A 51 4.78 2.43 -15.75
C GLU A 51 4.94 3.49 -14.67
N TYR A 52 6.16 4.01 -14.52
CA TYR A 52 6.48 5.01 -13.52
C TYR A 52 6.95 6.29 -14.19
N LYS A 53 6.36 7.41 -13.76
CA LYS A 53 6.81 8.73 -14.17
C LYS A 53 8.12 9.08 -13.46
N ARG A 54 8.89 9.96 -14.10
CA ARG A 54 10.05 10.57 -13.47
C ARG A 54 9.66 11.27 -12.16
N GLY A 55 10.50 11.16 -11.14
CA GLY A 55 10.25 11.73 -9.82
C GLY A 55 9.34 10.89 -8.92
N THR A 56 8.73 9.81 -9.43
CA THR A 56 7.90 8.92 -8.62
C THR A 56 8.75 8.23 -7.54
N ILE A 57 8.25 8.17 -6.31
CA ILE A 57 8.91 7.46 -5.21
C ILE A 57 8.42 6.02 -5.21
N VAL A 58 9.33 5.06 -5.32
CA VAL A 58 9.07 3.61 -5.28
C VAL A 58 9.76 2.95 -4.09
N TYR A 59 9.26 1.80 -3.63
CA TYR A 59 9.89 1.02 -2.57
C TYR A 59 10.61 -0.20 -3.15
N VAL A 60 11.94 -0.20 -3.03
CA VAL A 60 12.82 -1.12 -3.74
C VAL A 60 13.49 -2.10 -2.78
N LYS A 61 13.50 -3.38 -3.16
CA LYS A 61 14.31 -4.42 -2.51
C LYS A 61 15.69 -4.49 -3.17
N PHE A 62 16.65 -3.71 -2.68
CA PHE A 62 18.02 -3.74 -3.23
C PHE A 62 18.74 -5.07 -2.94
N GLY A 63 18.28 -5.82 -1.93
CA GLY A 63 18.87 -7.09 -1.51
C GLY A 63 20.10 -6.89 -0.63
N ILE A 64 20.85 -7.96 -0.37
CA ILE A 64 22.12 -7.87 0.33
C ILE A 64 23.26 -7.78 -0.69
N ASN A 65 23.95 -6.65 -0.68
CA ASN A 65 24.99 -6.31 -1.64
C ASN A 65 26.38 -6.27 -0.99
N ILE A 66 27.43 -6.28 -1.81
CA ILE A 66 28.81 -6.49 -1.35
C ILE A 66 29.35 -5.19 -0.75
N GLY A 67 30.16 -5.31 0.32
CA GLY A 67 30.89 -4.17 0.89
C GLY A 67 29.99 -2.98 1.25
N ALA A 68 30.31 -1.82 0.69
CA ALA A 68 29.63 -0.54 0.94
C ALA A 68 28.46 -0.26 -0.02
N GLU A 69 28.12 -1.17 -0.92
CA GLU A 69 26.95 -1.05 -1.79
C GLU A 69 25.65 -0.99 -0.96
N LEU A 70 24.69 -0.19 -1.44
CA LEU A 70 23.41 -0.06 -0.77
C LEU A 70 22.74 -1.43 -0.65
N SER A 71 22.43 -1.82 0.59
CA SER A 71 21.76 -3.08 0.90
C SER A 71 20.46 -2.82 1.65
N GLY A 72 19.52 -3.76 1.58
CA GLY A 72 18.23 -3.70 2.27
C GLY A 72 17.13 -3.07 1.42
N ASN A 73 15.99 -2.79 2.07
CA ASN A 73 14.84 -2.20 1.40
C ASN A 73 14.82 -0.69 1.64
N HIS A 74 14.67 0.08 0.56
CA HIS A 74 14.72 1.53 0.61
C HIS A 74 13.69 2.14 -0.33
N PHE A 75 13.18 3.32 0.05
CA PHE A 75 12.54 4.19 -0.94
C PHE A 75 13.58 4.65 -1.95
N ALA A 76 13.16 4.88 -3.18
CA ALA A 76 13.98 5.44 -4.24
C ALA A 76 13.13 6.30 -5.16
N ILE A 77 13.76 7.28 -5.81
CA ILE A 77 13.11 8.15 -6.79
C ILE A 77 13.46 7.65 -8.19
N VAL A 78 12.46 7.57 -9.06
CA VAL A 78 12.62 7.21 -10.47
C VAL A 78 13.30 8.35 -11.25
N LEU A 79 14.40 8.03 -11.93
CA LEU A 79 15.14 9.00 -12.76
C LEU A 79 14.75 8.94 -14.25
N ASP A 80 14.21 7.80 -14.69
CA ASP A 80 13.83 7.58 -16.09
C ASP A 80 12.76 8.58 -16.55
N LYS A 81 13.02 9.28 -17.66
CA LYS A 81 12.06 10.18 -18.30
C LYS A 81 11.00 9.41 -19.10
N TYR A 82 11.40 8.31 -19.74
CA TYR A 82 10.55 7.49 -20.59
C TYR A 82 10.56 6.05 -20.06
N ASP A 83 9.49 5.71 -19.36
CA ASP A 83 9.20 4.34 -18.95
C ASP A 83 8.02 3.79 -19.77
N LYS A 84 7.92 2.47 -19.90
CA LYS A 84 6.81 1.81 -20.59
C LYS A 84 6.51 0.46 -19.97
N ARG A 85 5.29 -0.03 -20.17
CA ARG A 85 4.84 -1.31 -19.59
C ARG A 85 5.71 -2.52 -19.98
N SER A 86 6.30 -2.52 -21.18
CA SER A 86 7.19 -3.60 -21.64
C SER A 86 8.63 -3.47 -21.16
N LYS A 87 9.03 -2.33 -20.59
CA LYS A 87 10.38 -2.12 -20.06
C LYS A 87 10.47 -2.74 -18.67
N ARG A 88 11.42 -3.67 -18.53
CA ARG A 88 11.65 -4.45 -17.30
C ARG A 88 12.51 -3.73 -16.27
N THR A 89 13.30 -2.74 -16.69
CA THR A 89 14.26 -2.05 -15.82
C THR A 89 13.81 -0.64 -15.49
N LEU A 90 14.36 -0.09 -14.41
CA LEU A 90 14.12 1.28 -13.97
C LEU A 90 15.40 1.82 -13.35
N THR A 91 15.84 3.01 -13.76
CA THR A 91 16.95 3.70 -13.08
C THR A 91 16.41 4.55 -11.93
N VAL A 92 16.96 4.35 -10.74
CA VAL A 92 16.48 4.96 -9.51
C VAL A 92 17.62 5.55 -8.67
N VAL A 93 17.31 6.60 -7.91
CA VAL A 93 18.17 7.14 -6.85
C VAL A 93 17.59 6.80 -5.46
N PRO A 94 18.30 6.02 -4.63
CA PRO A 94 17.79 5.63 -3.32
C PRO A 94 17.67 6.81 -2.34
N LEU A 95 16.75 6.70 -1.38
CA LEU A 95 16.55 7.67 -0.32
C LEU A 95 17.17 7.23 1.01
N SER A 96 17.65 8.22 1.77
CA SER A 96 18.16 8.06 3.12
C SER A 96 17.64 9.16 4.04
N SER A 97 17.61 8.89 5.33
CA SER A 97 17.38 9.88 6.38
C SER A 97 18.67 10.43 6.98
N LYS A 98 19.83 10.08 6.41
CA LYS A 98 21.16 10.47 6.88
C LYS A 98 21.80 11.40 5.87
N ASP A 99 22.38 12.47 6.38
CA ASP A 99 23.20 13.37 5.57
C ASP A 99 24.59 12.75 5.33
N LYS A 100 25.11 12.90 4.11
CA LYS A 100 26.43 12.46 3.69
C LYS A 100 26.96 13.34 2.56
N LYS A 101 28.28 13.38 2.43
CA LYS A 101 29.02 14.19 1.45
C LYS A 101 28.45 14.12 0.02
N TYR A 102 28.04 12.96 -0.47
CA TYR A 102 27.58 12.78 -1.85
C TYR A 102 26.06 12.69 -1.99
N TYR A 103 25.31 13.10 -0.97
CA TYR A 103 23.86 13.07 -1.01
C TYR A 103 23.32 14.46 -1.37
N GLN A 104 22.04 14.50 -1.73
CA GLN A 104 21.29 15.73 -1.97
C GLN A 104 20.08 15.78 -1.04
N GLU A 105 19.98 16.80 -0.21
CA GLU A 105 18.77 17.06 0.57
C GLU A 105 17.61 17.42 -0.37
N LEU A 106 16.44 16.84 -0.13
CA LEU A 106 15.21 17.17 -0.84
C LEU A 106 14.47 18.31 -0.14
N MET A 107 13.58 18.98 -0.86
CA MET A 107 12.70 19.98 -0.27
C MET A 107 11.88 19.39 0.89
N PRO A 108 11.64 20.13 1.99
CA PRO A 108 10.94 19.59 3.17
C PRO A 108 9.57 18.97 2.84
N HIS A 109 8.81 19.54 1.91
CA HIS A 109 7.51 19.01 1.48
C HIS A 109 7.59 17.71 0.65
N ASP A 110 8.78 17.33 0.18
CA ASP A 110 9.05 16.07 -0.50
C ASP A 110 9.51 14.95 0.44
N ASN A 111 9.49 15.21 1.76
CA ASN A 111 9.58 14.16 2.74
C ASN A 111 8.52 13.08 2.50
N ILE A 112 8.95 11.82 2.60
CA ILE A 112 8.14 10.64 2.31
C ILE A 112 6.87 10.55 3.16
N TYR A 113 6.92 10.95 4.44
CA TYR A 113 5.76 10.98 5.31
C TYR A 113 4.74 12.02 4.85
N PHE A 114 5.15 13.24 4.49
CA PHE A 114 4.21 14.26 4.03
C PHE A 114 3.54 13.87 2.71
N LYS A 115 4.30 13.34 1.75
CA LYS A 115 3.75 12.85 0.48
C LYS A 115 2.79 11.68 0.69
N ASN A 116 3.14 10.72 1.54
CA ASN A 116 2.28 9.60 1.90
C ASN A 116 0.99 10.06 2.61
N SER A 117 1.11 10.98 3.57
CA SER A 117 -0.04 11.53 4.29
C SER A 117 -0.99 12.25 3.36
N LYS A 118 -0.48 13.12 2.47
CA LYS A 118 -1.30 13.81 1.47
C LYS A 118 -2.02 12.83 0.54
N TYR A 119 -1.33 11.77 0.08
CA TYR A 119 -1.95 10.72 -0.73
C TYR A 119 -3.14 10.06 -0.01
N HIS A 120 -2.95 9.64 1.23
CA HIS A 120 -4.00 8.96 2.00
C HIS A 120 -5.13 9.89 2.41
N LEU A 121 -4.84 11.13 2.80
CA LEU A 121 -5.88 12.12 3.14
C LEU A 121 -6.78 12.39 1.92
N ASN A 122 -6.21 12.59 0.73
CA ASN A 122 -7.00 12.76 -0.50
C ASN A 122 -7.88 11.54 -0.79
N LYS A 123 -7.40 10.31 -0.50
CA LYS A 123 -8.21 9.09 -0.65
C LYS A 123 -9.34 9.02 0.36
N ILE A 124 -9.09 9.41 1.61
CA ILE A 124 -10.12 9.50 2.65
C ILE A 124 -11.19 10.53 2.27
N ASP A 125 -10.79 11.71 1.79
CA ASP A 125 -11.73 12.74 1.34
C ASP A 125 -12.62 12.21 0.20
N THR A 126 -12.04 11.49 -0.76
CA THR A 126 -12.78 10.84 -1.85
C THR A 126 -13.80 9.83 -1.29
N LEU A 127 -13.38 8.97 -0.36
CA LEU A 127 -14.27 7.99 0.27
C LEU A 127 -15.42 8.66 1.03
N ILE A 128 -15.16 9.78 1.71
CA ILE A 128 -16.20 10.55 2.42
C ILE A 128 -17.23 11.06 1.42
N SER A 129 -16.80 11.69 0.32
CA SER A 129 -17.71 12.19 -0.71
C SER A 129 -18.53 11.07 -1.37
N GLU A 130 -17.91 9.94 -1.68
CA GLU A 130 -18.62 8.77 -2.24
C GLU A 130 -19.65 8.19 -1.25
N TRP A 131 -19.31 8.12 0.04
CA TRP A 131 -20.21 7.63 1.07
C TRP A 131 -21.38 8.59 1.34
N GLU A 132 -21.16 9.90 1.31
CA GLU A 132 -22.22 10.89 1.44
C GLU A 132 -23.30 10.75 0.36
N ILE A 133 -22.92 10.39 -0.87
CA ILE A 133 -23.86 10.15 -1.96
C ILE A 133 -24.59 8.82 -1.73
N LYS A 134 -23.85 7.72 -1.55
CA LYS A 134 -24.44 6.37 -1.39
C LYS A 134 -25.35 6.25 -0.17
N SER A 135 -24.97 6.86 0.95
CA SER A 135 -25.79 6.84 2.16
C SER A 135 -27.15 7.50 1.93
N LYS A 136 -27.20 8.62 1.20
CA LYS A 136 -28.48 9.28 0.82
C LYS A 136 -29.34 8.38 -0.06
N GLU A 137 -28.75 7.69 -1.03
CA GLU A 137 -29.46 6.71 -1.87
C GLU A 137 -30.07 5.60 -1.02
N TYR A 138 -29.29 5.02 -0.10
CA TYR A 138 -29.77 4.00 0.83
C TYR A 138 -30.88 4.50 1.77
N PHE A 139 -30.78 5.73 2.26
CA PHE A 139 -31.86 6.34 3.05
C PHE A 139 -33.14 6.54 2.23
N ALA A 140 -33.03 6.91 0.95
CA ALA A 140 -34.19 7.04 0.07
C ALA A 140 -34.87 5.67 -0.17
N GLU A 141 -34.09 4.61 -0.44
CA GLU A 141 -34.60 3.24 -0.55
C GLU A 141 -35.29 2.75 0.73
N LEU A 142 -34.70 3.03 1.89
CA LEU A 142 -35.27 2.69 3.19
C LEU A 142 -36.61 3.41 3.43
N ASN A 143 -36.70 4.69 3.08
CA ASN A 143 -37.95 5.43 3.17
C ASN A 143 -39.03 4.87 2.25
N ALA A 144 -38.67 4.46 1.02
CA ALA A 144 -39.60 3.86 0.06
C ALA A 144 -40.15 2.51 0.55
N THR A 145 -39.34 1.71 1.24
CA THR A 145 -39.72 0.38 1.75
C THR A 145 -40.36 0.39 3.14
N LYS A 146 -40.34 1.54 3.84
CA LYS A 146 -40.88 1.69 5.21
C LYS A 146 -42.33 1.19 5.35
N LYS A 147 -43.19 1.53 4.39
CA LYS A 147 -44.59 1.11 4.40
C LYS A 147 -44.72 -0.41 4.27
N HIS A 148 -44.01 -1.00 3.31
CA HIS A 148 -43.98 -2.44 3.09
C HIS A 148 -43.61 -3.20 4.38
N TYR A 149 -42.50 -2.85 5.02
CA TYR A 149 -42.09 -3.49 6.28
C TYR A 149 -43.09 -3.26 7.42
N SER A 150 -43.71 -2.07 7.51
CA SER A 150 -44.75 -1.83 8.50
C SER A 150 -45.99 -2.69 8.27
N ASP A 151 -46.38 -2.91 7.02
CA ASP A 151 -47.56 -3.69 6.67
C ASP A 151 -47.27 -5.19 6.87
N ASP A 152 -46.08 -5.67 6.51
CA ASP A 152 -45.59 -7.03 6.80
C ASP A 152 -45.64 -7.34 8.30
N PHE A 153 -45.13 -6.43 9.13
CA PHE A 153 -45.16 -6.58 10.59
C PHE A 153 -46.60 -6.69 11.12
N LYS A 154 -47.50 -5.80 10.69
CA LYS A 154 -48.91 -5.82 11.10
C LYS A 154 -49.58 -7.13 10.69
N ASN A 155 -49.33 -7.60 9.48
CA ASN A 155 -49.89 -8.85 8.97
C ASN A 155 -49.41 -10.06 9.77
N TYR A 156 -48.12 -10.10 10.12
CA TYR A 156 -47.56 -11.14 10.98
C TYR A 156 -48.20 -11.15 12.37
N VAL A 157 -48.26 -10.00 13.04
CA VAL A 157 -48.87 -9.88 14.38
C VAL A 157 -50.33 -10.30 14.36
N LYS A 158 -51.10 -9.85 13.36
CA LYS A 158 -52.52 -10.20 13.20
C LYS A 158 -52.70 -11.71 13.05
N LYS A 159 -51.90 -12.36 12.19
CA LYS A 159 -51.93 -13.81 12.00
C LYS A 159 -51.61 -14.56 13.29
N LEU A 160 -50.55 -14.16 13.97
CA LEU A 160 -50.08 -14.81 15.19
C LEU A 160 -51.09 -14.71 16.33
N LEU A 161 -51.77 -13.56 16.48
CA LEU A 161 -52.83 -13.40 17.49
C LEU A 161 -54.07 -14.23 17.16
N LEU A 162 -54.48 -14.31 15.89
CA LEU A 162 -55.61 -15.14 15.46
C LEU A 162 -55.38 -16.63 15.76
N GLU A 163 -54.18 -17.14 15.49
CA GLU A 163 -53.79 -18.52 15.79
C GLU A 163 -53.78 -18.84 17.30
N ASN A 164 -53.73 -17.82 18.15
CA ASN A 164 -53.68 -17.94 19.60
C ASN A 164 -54.91 -17.35 20.31
N ASN A 165 -56.07 -17.31 19.62
CA ASN A 165 -57.35 -16.82 20.16
C ASN A 165 -57.29 -15.40 20.75
N GLY A 166 -56.38 -14.55 20.27
CA GLY A 166 -56.18 -13.19 20.75
C GLY A 166 -55.44 -13.07 22.09
N VAL A 167 -54.93 -14.18 22.66
CA VAL A 167 -54.19 -14.16 23.93
C VAL A 167 -52.74 -13.76 23.68
N LEU A 168 -52.26 -12.75 24.40
CA LEU A 168 -50.86 -12.30 24.34
C LEU A 168 -50.06 -12.91 25.49
N THR A 169 -49.32 -13.99 25.20
CA THR A 169 -48.40 -14.63 26.16
C THR A 169 -46.98 -14.07 26.04
N GLU A 170 -46.13 -14.36 27.02
CA GLU A 170 -44.71 -13.99 26.97
C GLU A 170 -44.00 -14.57 25.74
N GLU A 171 -44.33 -15.80 25.35
CA GLU A 171 -43.76 -16.46 24.19
C GLU A 171 -44.18 -15.77 22.87
N ILE A 172 -45.46 -15.39 22.76
CA ILE A 172 -45.97 -14.65 21.60
C ILE A 172 -45.30 -13.29 21.52
N GLN A 173 -45.16 -12.57 22.64
CA GLN A 173 -44.47 -11.29 22.68
C GLN A 173 -43.00 -11.41 22.24
N LYS A 174 -42.31 -12.48 22.67
CA LYS A 174 -40.93 -12.76 22.24
C LYS A 174 -40.84 -13.01 20.73
N ASN A 175 -41.80 -13.74 20.15
CA ASN A 175 -41.86 -13.98 18.72
C ASN A 175 -42.14 -12.72 17.90
N ILE A 176 -43.00 -11.82 18.41
CA ILE A 176 -43.26 -10.52 17.80
C ILE A 176 -41.98 -9.66 17.81
N ASN A 177 -41.28 -9.60 18.95
CA ASN A 177 -40.05 -8.83 19.08
C ASN A 177 -38.96 -9.35 18.11
N ARG A 178 -38.77 -10.67 18.05
CA ARG A 178 -37.81 -11.29 17.12
C ARG A 178 -38.11 -10.96 15.66
N TYR A 179 -39.37 -11.06 15.25
CA TYR A 179 -39.75 -10.74 13.87
C TYR A 179 -39.58 -9.25 13.55
N SER A 180 -39.87 -8.37 14.52
CA SER A 180 -39.58 -6.93 14.40
C SER A 180 -38.10 -6.67 14.15
N GLU A 181 -37.22 -7.29 14.94
CA GLU A 181 -35.76 -7.20 14.78
C GLU A 181 -35.30 -7.72 13.41
N GLU A 182 -35.84 -8.86 12.95
CA GLU A 182 -35.54 -9.42 11.62
C GLU A 182 -35.89 -8.44 10.49
N LEU A 183 -37.05 -7.77 10.56
CA LEU A 183 -37.46 -6.78 9.56
C LEU A 183 -36.58 -5.52 9.60
N ILE A 184 -36.25 -5.03 10.80
CA ILE A 184 -35.35 -3.89 10.99
C ILE A 184 -33.97 -4.20 10.37
N ASN A 185 -33.43 -5.38 10.65
CA ASN A 185 -32.14 -5.81 10.12
C ASN A 185 -32.15 -5.92 8.58
N LYS A 186 -33.23 -6.46 7.99
CA LYS A 186 -33.41 -6.51 6.54
C LYS A 186 -33.48 -5.11 5.93
N ALA A 187 -34.25 -4.21 6.53
CA ALA A 187 -34.42 -2.84 6.04
C ALA A 187 -33.10 -2.06 6.08
N LEU A 188 -32.31 -2.22 7.15
CA LEU A 188 -31.06 -1.49 7.36
C LEU A 188 -29.82 -2.17 6.75
N TYR A 189 -29.95 -3.38 6.20
CA TYR A 189 -28.83 -4.21 5.76
C TYR A 189 -27.81 -3.43 4.90
N LYS A 190 -28.27 -2.85 3.78
CA LYS A 190 -27.39 -2.12 2.84
C LYS A 190 -26.71 -0.92 3.48
N LEU A 191 -27.43 -0.17 4.32
CA LEU A 191 -26.89 1.00 5.00
C LEU A 191 -25.79 0.59 5.99
N ASN A 192 -26.05 -0.45 6.79
CA ASN A 192 -25.09 -0.96 7.77
C ASN A 192 -23.86 -1.57 7.11
N GLU A 193 -24.05 -2.42 6.10
CA GLU A 193 -22.96 -3.03 5.33
C GLU A 193 -22.12 -1.95 4.61
N GLY A 194 -22.78 -0.98 3.96
CA GLY A 194 -22.11 0.14 3.32
C GLY A 194 -21.28 0.97 4.30
N ASN A 195 -21.85 1.27 5.47
CA ASN A 195 -21.16 2.05 6.50
C ASN A 195 -19.94 1.30 7.05
N GLN A 196 -20.09 0.00 7.31
CA GLN A 196 -18.98 -0.84 7.75
C GLN A 196 -17.86 -0.85 6.72
N ASN A 197 -18.18 -1.10 5.44
CA ASN A 197 -17.19 -1.10 4.37
C ASN A 197 -16.46 0.26 4.24
N PHE A 198 -17.19 1.37 4.36
CA PHE A 198 -16.63 2.71 4.36
C PHE A 198 -15.65 2.92 5.54
N LEU A 199 -16.04 2.54 6.75
CA LEU A 199 -15.20 2.67 7.94
C LEU A 199 -13.94 1.80 7.84
N GLU A 200 -14.05 0.56 7.36
CA GLU A 200 -12.92 -0.33 7.15
C GLU A 200 -11.94 0.23 6.10
N ALA A 201 -12.44 0.78 4.99
CA ALA A 201 -11.61 1.40 3.97
C ALA A 201 -10.87 2.64 4.51
N LYS A 202 -11.56 3.49 5.27
CA LYS A 202 -10.98 4.66 5.93
C LYS A 202 -9.87 4.27 6.91
N GLU A 203 -10.11 3.26 7.73
CA GLU A 203 -9.14 2.74 8.71
C GLU A 203 -7.86 2.22 8.05
N LYS A 204 -7.98 1.54 6.89
CA LYS A 204 -6.81 1.08 6.13
C LYS A 204 -5.93 2.25 5.67
N HIS A 205 -6.52 3.38 5.27
CA HIS A 205 -5.75 4.57 4.89
C HIS A 205 -5.09 5.25 6.10
N PHE A 206 -5.74 5.29 7.28
CA PHE A 206 -5.09 5.75 8.50
C PHE A 206 -3.86 4.90 8.86
N LYS A 207 -3.97 3.56 8.80
CA LYS A 207 -2.83 2.66 8.96
C LYS A 207 -1.72 2.91 7.95
N GLY A 208 -2.08 3.28 6.71
CA GLY A 208 -1.13 3.71 5.67
C GLY A 208 -0.33 4.96 6.07
N ILE A 209 -0.98 5.94 6.71
CA ILE A 209 -0.33 7.13 7.28
C ILE A 209 0.60 6.74 8.43
N GLU A 210 0.12 5.93 9.37
CA GLU A 210 0.86 5.50 10.55
C GLU A 210 2.15 4.75 10.20
N LYS A 211 2.11 3.90 9.16
CA LYS A 211 3.27 3.13 8.68
C LYS A 211 4.51 3.99 8.46
N TYR A 212 4.33 5.26 8.03
CA TYR A 212 5.43 6.16 7.67
C TYR A 212 5.71 7.23 8.74
N MET A 213 5.02 7.20 9.89
CA MET A 213 5.19 8.18 10.99
C MET A 213 6.64 8.37 11.45
N LYS A 214 7.44 7.29 11.43
CA LYS A 214 8.86 7.32 11.79
C LYS A 214 9.74 8.25 10.92
N TYR A 215 9.18 8.80 9.83
CA TYR A 215 9.84 9.74 8.93
C TYR A 215 9.34 11.19 9.08
N LYS A 216 8.30 11.45 9.88
CA LYS A 216 7.61 12.76 9.98
C LYS A 216 8.55 13.94 10.26
N ASN A 217 9.52 13.77 11.15
CA ASN A 217 10.46 14.82 11.57
C ASN A 217 11.87 14.59 11.03
N LYS A 218 12.01 13.86 9.91
CA LYS A 218 13.33 13.55 9.33
C LYS A 218 13.52 14.29 8.02
N LYS A 219 14.74 14.77 7.78
CA LYS A 219 15.14 15.19 6.44
C LYS A 219 15.27 13.97 5.52
N SER A 220 14.99 14.15 4.24
CA SER A 220 15.11 13.11 3.21
C SER A 220 16.22 13.49 2.24
N TYR A 221 17.09 12.54 1.94
CA TYR A 221 18.25 12.76 1.10
C TYR A 221 18.27 11.73 -0.04
N ALA A 222 18.50 12.19 -1.27
CA ALA A 222 18.80 11.33 -2.40
C ALA A 222 20.28 10.92 -2.38
N CYS A 223 20.53 9.61 -2.39
CA CYS A 223 21.86 9.01 -2.36
C CYS A 223 22.47 9.05 -3.76
N ILE A 224 22.93 10.22 -4.22
CA ILE A 224 23.39 10.43 -5.60
C ILE A 224 24.48 9.43 -6.00
N ASN A 225 25.39 9.10 -5.09
CA ASN A 225 26.46 8.14 -5.37
C ASN A 225 26.03 6.66 -5.38
N MET A 226 24.73 6.39 -5.20
CA MET A 226 24.14 5.06 -5.14
C MET A 226 23.03 4.90 -6.19
N ILE A 227 23.05 5.69 -7.27
CA ILE A 227 22.14 5.51 -8.40
C ILE A 227 22.34 4.11 -8.98
N GLN A 228 21.23 3.40 -9.19
CA GLN A 228 21.25 2.03 -9.69
C GLN A 228 20.11 1.80 -10.66
N THR A 229 20.38 0.98 -11.67
CA THR A 229 19.34 0.37 -12.50
C THR A 229 18.89 -0.94 -11.84
N ILE A 230 17.59 -1.08 -11.65
CA ILE A 230 16.96 -2.26 -11.05
C ILE A 230 16.02 -2.93 -12.05
N ASP A 231 15.77 -4.23 -11.89
CA ASP A 231 14.61 -4.89 -12.50
C ASP A 231 13.35 -4.54 -11.69
N LYS A 232 12.24 -4.23 -12.36
CA LYS A 232 10.97 -3.82 -11.75
C LYS A 232 10.36 -4.90 -10.84
N LYS A 233 10.77 -6.17 -10.97
CA LYS A 233 10.42 -7.22 -10.01
C LYS A 233 10.98 -6.98 -8.61
N LYS A 234 12.03 -6.14 -8.47
CA LYS A 234 12.56 -5.72 -7.17
C LYS A 234 11.68 -4.68 -6.49
N LEU A 235 10.71 -4.09 -7.19
CA LEU A 235 9.73 -3.19 -6.59
C LEU A 235 8.79 -4.02 -5.72
N THR A 236 8.49 -3.50 -4.53
CA THR A 236 7.41 -4.08 -3.73
C THR A 236 6.09 -3.74 -4.42
N PRO A 237 5.17 -4.70 -4.60
CA PRO A 237 3.91 -4.44 -5.26
C PRO A 237 3.20 -3.28 -4.56
N VAL A 238 2.76 -2.32 -5.37
CA VAL A 238 1.91 -1.22 -4.94
C VAL A 238 0.59 -1.85 -4.52
N SER A 239 0.39 -2.10 -3.23
CA SER A 239 -0.97 -2.37 -2.76
C SER A 239 -1.78 -1.09 -2.95
N GLU A 240 -3.10 -1.19 -3.07
CA GLU A 240 -3.97 0.00 -3.11
C GLU A 240 -3.75 0.95 -1.91
N PHE A 241 -3.16 0.42 -0.84
CA PHE A 241 -2.83 1.12 0.41
C PHE A 241 -1.34 1.50 0.52
N GLU A 242 -0.50 1.23 -0.47
CA GLU A 242 0.85 1.79 -0.54
C GLU A 242 0.86 3.06 -1.40
N SER A 243 1.34 4.16 -0.81
CA SER A 243 1.53 5.41 -1.54
C SER A 243 2.75 5.36 -2.48
N ALA A 244 3.74 4.52 -2.17
CA ALA A 244 4.92 4.32 -3.01
C ALA A 244 4.50 3.74 -4.38
N GLY A 245 4.94 4.40 -5.45
CA GLY A 245 4.50 4.17 -6.82
C GLY A 245 3.41 5.15 -7.28
N ASN A 246 2.73 5.83 -6.35
CA ASN A 246 1.65 6.79 -6.64
C ASN A 246 2.01 8.24 -6.25
N ILE A 247 3.07 8.44 -5.47
CA ILE A 247 3.55 9.75 -5.04
C ILE A 247 4.81 10.17 -5.80
N THR A 248 4.92 11.46 -6.08
CA THR A 248 6.03 12.05 -6.84
C THR A 248 6.60 13.24 -6.06
N ILE A 249 7.92 13.40 -6.10
CA ILE A 249 8.59 14.60 -5.57
C ILE A 249 8.34 15.82 -6.47
N SER A 250 8.64 17.02 -5.99
CA SER A 250 8.52 18.25 -6.78
C SER A 250 9.59 18.34 -7.88
N GLU A 251 9.33 19.18 -8.88
CA GLU A 251 10.31 19.54 -9.91
C GLU A 251 11.54 20.25 -9.32
N GLU A 252 11.37 21.01 -8.23
CA GLU A 252 12.47 21.65 -7.52
C GLU A 252 13.45 20.60 -6.94
N SER A 253 12.94 19.60 -6.22
CA SER A 253 13.77 18.49 -5.74
C SER A 253 14.39 17.68 -6.88
N MET A 254 13.69 17.50 -8.00
CA MET A 254 14.26 16.83 -9.18
C MET A 254 15.43 17.63 -9.77
N THR A 255 15.29 18.96 -9.84
CA THR A 255 16.33 19.86 -10.33
C THR A 255 17.57 19.80 -9.42
N LEU A 256 17.38 19.83 -8.10
CA LEU A 256 18.47 19.67 -7.13
C LEU A 256 19.21 18.34 -7.31
N ILE A 257 18.49 17.24 -7.56
CA ILE A 257 19.09 15.93 -7.84
C ILE A 257 19.93 15.98 -9.11
N GLU A 258 19.41 16.56 -10.20
CA GLU A 258 20.13 16.67 -11.47
C GLU A 258 21.41 17.50 -11.36
N GLU A 259 21.33 18.67 -10.71
CA GLU A 259 22.48 19.53 -10.46
C GLU A 259 23.53 18.82 -9.60
N ARG A 260 23.08 18.04 -8.61
CA ARG A 260 24.00 17.28 -7.76
C ARG A 260 24.68 16.14 -8.52
N ILE A 261 23.94 15.40 -9.36
CA ILE A 261 24.50 14.39 -10.28
C ILE A 261 25.55 15.05 -11.17
N ARG A 262 25.19 16.19 -11.77
CA ARG A 262 26.07 16.98 -12.63
C ARG A 262 27.38 17.30 -11.91
N LYS A 263 27.30 17.90 -10.73
CA LYS A 263 28.45 18.33 -9.92
C LYS A 263 29.36 17.18 -9.45
N ILE A 264 28.81 15.97 -9.25
CA ILE A 264 29.57 14.83 -8.73
C ILE A 264 30.24 14.03 -9.84
N TYR A 265 29.55 13.83 -10.97
CA TYR A 265 29.96 12.87 -12.00
C TYR A 265 30.46 13.48 -13.29
N PHE A 266 30.19 14.77 -13.52
CA PHE A 266 30.52 15.44 -14.75
C PHE A 266 31.30 16.73 -14.44
N THR A 267 32.41 16.91 -15.15
CA THR A 267 33.16 18.16 -15.16
C THR A 267 32.60 19.05 -16.25
N PHE A 268 32.22 20.27 -15.90
CA PHE A 268 32.01 21.33 -16.88
C PHE A 268 33.17 22.29 -16.67
N ASP A 269 34.14 22.22 -17.58
CA ASP A 269 35.13 23.28 -17.72
C ASP A 269 34.35 24.58 -17.97
N LYS A 270 34.73 25.63 -17.24
CA LYS A 270 34.18 26.98 -17.40
C LYS A 270 34.57 27.57 -18.75
#